data_AF-A0AAV8HK74-F1
#
_entry.id   AF-A0AAV8HK74-F1
#
_cell.length_a   1.000
_cell.length_b   1.000
_cell.length_c   1.000
_cell.angle_alpha   90.00
_cell.angle_beta   90.00
_cell.angle_gamma   90.00
#
_symmetry.space_group_name_H-M   'P 1'
#
loop_
_entity.id
_entity.type
_entity.pdbx_description
1 polymer ?
#
loop_
_entity_poly.entity_id
_entity_poly.type
_entity_poly.pdbx_seq_one_letter_code
_entity_poly.pdbx_strand_id
1 'polypeptide(L)'
;MKKQVFILAGQSNMSGRGGVHWSHGRYQWDGVVPEECAPCPSILRLSHDLNWEEARDPLHIDVESKSKTCGVGPGMSFSNRLLKEMDCDSPTLIGLVPCAVGGTAIEKWKKGSKLYNEMVQRAKAAEEIGDGGEIKAVLWYQGESDTDSDHAAEIYGDNLKKFIEDVRSDLGLPYLPFIQVALASGTQRNIEKVRKAQLGLNLSNLVCVDAMGLPLNPDHLHLTTQAQVKLGQMLAVAYIKLQPSSTILFNGQLTKSQETADLSGQIYQYDPMCDFHEIQFATSTRKGKYYLNNCLLSVYQSNRYVISLLIASILLLYTVYCYCC
;
A
#
# COMPACT_ATOMS: atom_id res chain seq x y z
N MET A 1 -17.57 -19.57 -2.51
CA MET A 1 -16.69 -18.79 -3.43
C MET A 1 -15.33 -18.66 -2.79
N LYS A 2 -14.22 -18.73 -3.54
CA LYS A 2 -12.89 -18.61 -2.93
C LYS A 2 -12.63 -17.18 -2.47
N LYS A 3 -12.16 -17.05 -1.24
CA LYS A 3 -11.79 -15.76 -0.65
C LYS A 3 -10.50 -15.25 -1.30
N GLN A 4 -10.41 -13.94 -1.54
CA GLN A 4 -9.14 -13.27 -1.81
C GLN A 4 -8.47 -12.99 -0.47
N VAL A 5 -7.41 -13.75 -0.15
CA VAL A 5 -6.78 -13.76 1.18
C VAL A 5 -5.59 -12.80 1.23
N PHE A 6 -5.56 -11.95 2.26
CA PHE A 6 -4.49 -10.99 2.53
C PHE A 6 -3.91 -11.23 3.91
N ILE A 7 -2.60 -11.47 3.97
CA ILE A 7 -1.88 -11.67 5.23
C ILE A 7 -1.46 -10.29 5.76
N LEU A 8 -1.81 -9.99 7.01
CA LEU A 8 -1.47 -8.73 7.67
C LEU A 8 -0.38 -9.01 8.71
N ALA A 9 0.87 -8.74 8.39
CA ALA A 9 2.01 -9.08 9.22
C ALA A 9 2.94 -7.90 9.50
N GLY A 10 3.73 -8.01 10.57
CA GLY A 10 4.64 -6.98 11.02
C GLY A 10 4.46 -6.66 12.51
N GLN A 11 4.52 -5.37 12.88
CA GLN A 11 4.45 -4.94 14.28
C GLN A 11 3.24 -4.05 14.58
N SER A 12 3.33 -3.19 15.59
CA SER A 12 2.21 -2.46 16.19
C SER A 12 1.49 -1.52 15.23
N ASN A 13 2.18 -0.95 14.24
CA ASN A 13 1.53 -0.13 13.22
C ASN A 13 0.76 -0.97 12.17
N MET A 14 1.09 -2.24 11.95
CA MET A 14 0.21 -3.19 11.24
C MET A 14 -0.92 -3.67 12.15
N SER A 15 -0.60 -4.05 13.40
CA SER A 15 -1.61 -4.62 14.29
C SER A 15 -2.67 -3.60 14.74
N GLY A 16 -2.31 -2.31 14.72
CA GLY A 16 -3.21 -1.18 14.89
C GLY A 16 -3.11 -0.57 16.29
N ARG A 17 -2.86 0.75 16.33
CA ARG A 17 -2.83 1.58 17.56
C ARG A 17 -3.56 2.91 17.38
N GLY A 18 -4.28 3.08 16.26
CA GLY A 18 -5.12 4.25 16.06
C GLY A 18 -6.21 4.32 17.14
N GLY A 19 -6.34 5.49 17.78
CA GLY A 19 -7.33 5.72 18.84
C GLY A 19 -6.96 5.12 20.20
N VAL A 20 -5.81 4.43 20.30
CA VAL A 20 -5.32 3.91 21.58
C VAL A 20 -4.66 5.04 22.36
N HIS A 21 -5.11 5.24 23.59
CA HIS A 21 -4.61 6.29 24.47
C HIS A 21 -4.48 5.79 25.91
N TRP A 22 -3.58 6.42 26.68
CA TRP A 22 -3.42 6.12 28.10
C TRP A 22 -4.51 6.83 28.91
N SER A 23 -5.30 6.07 29.65
CA SER A 23 -6.40 6.59 30.46
C SER A 23 -6.70 5.64 31.62
N HIS A 24 -6.91 6.18 32.83
CA HIS A 24 -7.22 5.39 34.03
C HIS A 24 -6.19 4.27 34.32
N GLY A 25 -4.89 4.57 34.15
CA GLY A 25 -3.81 3.63 34.49
C GLY A 25 -3.61 2.47 33.50
N ARG A 26 -4.23 2.52 32.33
CA ARG A 26 -4.07 1.51 31.27
C ARG A 26 -4.26 2.11 29.87
N TYR A 27 -3.77 1.43 28.85
CA TYR A 27 -4.06 1.78 27.45
C TYR A 27 -5.46 1.31 27.06
N GLN A 28 -6.26 2.20 26.45
CA GLN A 28 -7.62 1.93 26.01
C GLN A 28 -7.82 2.44 24.59
N TRP A 29 -8.55 1.69 23.76
CA TRP A 29 -9.00 2.16 22.45
C TRP A 29 -10.26 3.02 22.63
N ASP A 30 -10.35 4.13 21.90
CA ASP A 30 -11.49 5.05 21.94
C ASP A 30 -12.79 4.50 21.33
N GLY A 31 -12.71 3.37 20.62
CA GLY A 31 -13.86 2.74 19.96
C GLY A 31 -14.34 3.47 18.71
N VAL A 32 -13.58 4.46 18.22
CA VAL A 32 -13.95 5.24 17.04
C VAL A 32 -13.53 4.48 15.78
N VAL A 33 -14.52 4.11 14.97
CA VAL A 33 -14.33 3.44 13.68
C VAL A 33 -14.72 4.41 12.55
N PRO A 34 -13.77 4.86 11.72
CA PRO A 34 -14.06 5.68 10.54
C PRO A 34 -14.94 4.94 9.52
N GLU A 35 -15.64 5.68 8.66
CA GLU A 35 -16.51 5.11 7.62
C GLU A 35 -15.74 4.18 6.67
N GLU A 36 -14.49 4.54 6.34
CA GLU A 36 -13.61 3.74 5.50
C GLU A 36 -13.21 2.41 6.15
N CYS A 37 -13.37 2.28 7.46
CA CYS A 37 -13.13 1.07 8.22
C CYS A 37 -14.42 0.33 8.61
N ALA A 38 -15.58 0.75 8.09
CA ALA A 38 -16.85 0.13 8.42
C ALA A 38 -16.85 -1.38 8.08
N PRO A 39 -17.47 -2.24 8.92
CA PRO A 39 -17.59 -3.66 8.64
C PRO A 39 -18.48 -3.91 7.41
N CYS A 40 -18.18 -4.98 6.69
CA CYS A 40 -18.93 -5.41 5.51
C CYS A 40 -18.98 -6.95 5.50
N PRO A 41 -20.14 -7.59 5.21
CA PRO A 41 -20.23 -9.04 5.13
C PRO A 41 -19.28 -9.69 4.12
N SER A 42 -18.81 -8.92 3.13
CA SER A 42 -17.83 -9.34 2.13
C SER A 42 -16.37 -9.19 2.59
N ILE A 43 -16.12 -8.76 3.83
CA ILE A 43 -14.79 -8.66 4.44
C ILE A 43 -14.78 -9.53 5.69
N LEU A 44 -14.00 -10.60 5.64
CA LEU A 44 -13.87 -11.57 6.71
C LEU A 44 -12.49 -11.47 7.36
N ARG A 45 -12.39 -11.90 8.61
CA ARG A 45 -11.17 -12.01 9.38
C ARG A 45 -11.02 -13.44 9.86
N LEU A 46 -9.81 -13.99 9.79
CA LEU A 46 -9.48 -15.27 10.39
C LEU A 46 -9.14 -15.04 11.87
N SER A 47 -10.00 -15.51 12.77
CA SER A 47 -9.79 -15.38 14.22
C SER A 47 -8.58 -16.19 14.70
N HIS A 48 -8.21 -16.01 15.97
CA HIS A 48 -7.19 -16.84 16.62
C HIS A 48 -7.49 -18.34 16.51
N ASP A 49 -8.76 -18.72 16.69
CA ASP A 49 -9.22 -20.10 16.67
C ASP A 49 -9.46 -20.64 15.26
N LEU A 50 -8.94 -19.95 14.24
CA LEU A 50 -9.03 -20.30 12.82
C LEU A 50 -10.47 -20.35 12.28
N ASN A 51 -11.35 -19.51 12.79
CA ASN A 51 -12.70 -19.35 12.27
C ASN A 51 -12.80 -18.07 11.44
N TRP A 52 -13.49 -18.14 10.30
CA TRP A 52 -13.84 -16.94 9.54
C TRP A 52 -15.02 -16.24 10.20
N GLU A 53 -14.85 -14.96 10.50
CA GLU A 53 -15.88 -14.08 11.05
C GLU A 53 -15.90 -12.75 10.29
N GLU A 54 -16.96 -11.97 10.45
CA GLU A 54 -17.01 -10.62 9.86
C GLU A 54 -15.91 -9.74 10.44
N ALA A 55 -15.13 -9.11 9.57
CA ALA A 55 -13.99 -8.31 9.98
C ALA A 55 -14.43 -6.99 10.65
N ARG A 56 -13.88 -6.73 11.84
CA ARG A 56 -14.11 -5.51 12.63
C ARG A 56 -12.80 -5.09 13.28
N ASP A 57 -12.51 -3.78 13.28
CA ASP A 57 -11.42 -3.26 14.10
C ASP A 57 -11.75 -3.42 15.59
N PRO A 58 -10.75 -3.74 16.44
CA PRO A 58 -9.34 -3.96 16.12
C PRO A 58 -9.09 -5.38 15.57
N LEU A 59 -8.53 -5.49 14.36
CA LEU A 59 -8.35 -6.78 13.67
C LEU A 59 -7.41 -7.78 14.37
N HIS A 60 -6.49 -7.30 15.23
CA HIS A 60 -5.48 -8.14 15.88
C HIS A 60 -5.79 -8.45 17.36
N ILE A 61 -7.02 -8.18 17.83
CA ILE A 61 -7.38 -8.25 19.25
C ILE A 61 -7.11 -9.60 19.94
N ASP A 62 -7.20 -10.71 19.21
CA ASP A 62 -6.99 -12.08 19.69
C ASP A 62 -5.69 -12.72 19.17
N VAL A 63 -4.93 -12.00 18.33
CA VAL A 63 -3.64 -12.44 17.77
C VAL A 63 -2.48 -11.76 18.50
N GLU A 64 -2.65 -10.49 18.86
CA GLU A 64 -1.69 -9.73 19.65
C GLU A 64 -1.64 -10.27 21.10
N SER A 65 -0.53 -10.02 21.81
CA SER A 65 -0.43 -10.36 23.23
C SER A 65 -1.53 -9.66 24.04
N LYS A 66 -2.17 -10.40 24.97
CA LYS A 66 -3.22 -9.89 25.88
C LYS A 66 -2.83 -8.64 26.68
N SER A 67 -1.54 -8.35 26.81
CA SER A 67 -1.02 -7.15 27.49
C SER A 67 -0.99 -5.89 26.62
N LYS A 68 -1.32 -6.00 25.32
CA LYS A 68 -1.27 -4.88 24.37
C LYS A 68 -2.67 -4.56 23.86
N THR A 69 -3.08 -3.32 24.05
CA THR A 69 -4.33 -2.79 23.51
C THR A 69 -4.19 -2.53 22.02
N CYS A 70 -5.03 -3.19 21.21
CA CYS A 70 -5.16 -2.91 19.79
C CYS A 70 -6.19 -1.79 19.55
N GLY A 71 -5.96 -1.02 18.50
CA GLY A 71 -6.94 -0.07 17.94
C GLY A 71 -7.01 -0.22 16.43
N VAL A 72 -7.35 0.86 15.74
CA VAL A 72 -7.45 0.85 14.27
C VAL A 72 -6.07 0.59 13.64
N GLY A 73 -6.03 -0.37 12.70
CA GLY A 73 -4.92 -0.62 11.78
C GLY A 73 -5.32 -0.34 10.32
N PRO A 74 -4.46 -0.66 9.34
CA PRO A 74 -4.74 -0.31 7.94
C PRO A 74 -5.67 -1.31 7.22
N GLY A 75 -5.92 -2.48 7.82
CA GLY A 75 -6.57 -3.62 7.17
C GLY A 75 -8.00 -3.35 6.70
N MET A 76 -8.86 -2.76 7.55
CA MET A 76 -10.25 -2.49 7.18
C MET A 76 -10.34 -1.45 6.05
N SER A 77 -9.58 -0.36 6.15
CA SER A 77 -9.55 0.66 5.09
C SER A 77 -8.99 0.13 3.77
N PHE A 78 -7.95 -0.72 3.83
CA PHE A 78 -7.43 -1.44 2.67
C PHE A 78 -8.53 -2.25 1.98
N SER A 79 -9.23 -3.10 2.73
CA SER A 79 -10.24 -4.00 2.19
C SER A 79 -11.45 -3.27 1.63
N ASN A 80 -11.97 -2.26 2.33
CA ASN A 80 -13.09 -1.46 1.84
C ASN A 80 -12.73 -0.69 0.58
N ARG A 81 -11.51 -0.13 0.50
CA ARG A 81 -11.05 0.51 -0.73
C ARG A 81 -10.93 -0.50 -1.88
N LEU A 82 -10.40 -1.68 -1.60
CA LEU A 82 -10.24 -2.72 -2.61
C LEU A 82 -11.57 -3.21 -3.17
N LEU A 83 -12.57 -3.47 -2.30
CA LEU A 83 -13.92 -3.85 -2.75
C LEU A 83 -14.56 -2.79 -3.65
N LYS A 84 -14.38 -1.50 -3.34
CA LYS A 84 -14.92 -0.39 -4.14
C LYS A 84 -14.31 -0.31 -5.55
N GLU A 85 -13.06 -0.74 -5.71
CA GLU A 85 -12.30 -0.62 -6.96
C GLU A 85 -12.32 -1.90 -7.80
N MET A 86 -12.54 -3.06 -7.18
CA MET A 86 -12.59 -4.38 -7.83
C MET A 86 -14.00 -4.78 -8.29
N ASP A 87 -14.88 -3.81 -8.54
CA ASP A 87 -16.29 -4.02 -8.89
C ASP A 87 -16.44 -4.58 -10.33
N CYS A 88 -15.96 -5.81 -10.52
CA CYS A 88 -15.92 -6.54 -11.78
C CYS A 88 -16.73 -7.83 -11.65
N ASP A 89 -17.96 -7.83 -12.16
CA ASP A 89 -18.79 -8.96 -12.62
C ASP A 89 -19.01 -10.19 -11.70
N SER A 90 -18.42 -10.25 -10.51
CA SER A 90 -18.60 -11.33 -9.54
C SER A 90 -18.46 -10.85 -8.09
N PRO A 91 -19.19 -11.45 -7.14
CA PRO A 91 -19.07 -11.07 -5.74
C PRO A 91 -17.66 -11.41 -5.20
N THR A 92 -16.89 -10.38 -4.85
CA THR A 92 -15.58 -10.55 -4.21
C THR A 92 -15.74 -10.70 -2.70
N LEU A 93 -15.14 -11.77 -2.14
CA LEU A 93 -15.03 -11.99 -0.69
C LEU A 93 -13.58 -11.81 -0.28
N ILE A 94 -13.29 -10.82 0.58
CA ILE A 94 -11.95 -10.57 1.11
C ILE A 94 -11.78 -11.33 2.42
N GLY A 95 -10.66 -12.05 2.57
CA GLY A 95 -10.25 -12.68 3.82
C GLY A 95 -8.98 -12.06 4.38
N LEU A 96 -9.05 -11.47 5.56
CA LEU A 96 -7.92 -10.91 6.28
C LEU A 96 -7.35 -11.95 7.24
N VAL A 97 -6.03 -12.12 7.24
CA VAL A 97 -5.30 -13.02 8.15
C VAL A 97 -4.37 -12.18 9.03
N PRO A 98 -4.86 -11.71 10.20
CA PRO A 98 -4.05 -10.95 11.15
C PRO A 98 -2.95 -11.83 11.72
N CYS A 99 -1.70 -11.36 11.66
CA CYS A 99 -0.52 -12.04 12.17
C CYS A 99 0.45 -11.09 12.91
N ALA A 100 0.27 -9.77 12.81
CA ALA A 100 1.22 -8.80 13.35
C ALA A 100 1.30 -8.80 14.89
N VAL A 101 2.50 -8.58 15.42
CA VAL A 101 2.79 -8.57 16.86
C VAL A 101 3.68 -7.39 17.22
N GLY A 102 3.20 -6.50 18.08
CA GLY A 102 3.87 -5.23 18.39
C GLY A 102 5.26 -5.39 19.03
N GLY A 103 6.15 -4.42 18.80
CA GLY A 103 7.49 -4.40 19.42
C GLY A 103 8.38 -5.58 19.06
N THR A 104 8.18 -6.17 17.87
CA THR A 104 8.98 -7.28 17.37
C THR A 104 9.93 -6.75 16.29
N ALA A 105 11.23 -6.99 16.48
CA ALA A 105 12.25 -6.78 15.46
C ALA A 105 12.18 -7.91 14.41
N ILE A 106 12.73 -7.68 13.21
CA ILE A 106 12.66 -8.64 12.11
C ILE A 106 13.35 -9.99 12.42
N GLU A 107 14.28 -9.99 13.38
CA GLU A 107 14.88 -11.21 13.93
C GLU A 107 13.84 -12.22 14.45
N LYS A 108 12.74 -11.72 15.02
CA LYS A 108 11.63 -12.53 15.53
C LYS A 108 10.74 -13.10 14.42
N TRP A 109 11.00 -12.72 13.18
CA TRP A 109 10.29 -13.14 11.96
C TRP A 109 11.14 -14.02 11.06
N LYS A 110 12.33 -14.45 11.50
CA LYS A 110 13.13 -15.42 10.76
C LYS A 110 12.43 -16.77 10.64
N LYS A 111 12.65 -17.48 9.53
CA LYS A 111 12.15 -18.85 9.34
C LYS A 111 12.50 -19.75 10.53
N GLY A 112 11.52 -20.51 11.01
CA GLY A 112 11.64 -21.37 12.18
C GLY A 112 11.37 -20.66 13.52
N SER A 113 11.32 -19.33 13.55
CA SER A 113 10.85 -18.59 14.73
C SER A 113 9.35 -18.78 14.96
N LYS A 114 8.90 -18.54 16.19
CA LYS A 114 7.49 -18.70 16.58
C LYS A 114 6.55 -17.87 15.70
N LEU A 115 6.79 -16.56 15.57
CA LEU A 115 5.88 -15.65 14.83
C LEU A 115 5.82 -15.97 13.35
N TYR A 116 6.98 -16.30 12.75
CA TYR A 116 7.04 -16.76 11.36
C TYR A 116 6.21 -18.03 11.16
N ASN A 117 6.42 -19.05 12.01
CA ASN A 117 5.71 -20.32 11.88
C ASN A 117 4.21 -20.15 12.07
N GLU A 118 3.78 -19.35 13.05
CA GLU A 118 2.37 -19.03 13.29
C GLU A 118 1.76 -18.30 12.09
N MET A 119 2.46 -17.33 11.51
CA MET A 119 1.99 -16.63 10.30
C MET A 119 1.82 -17.59 9.12
N VAL A 120 2.80 -18.46 8.84
CA VAL A 120 2.72 -19.44 7.76
C VAL A 120 1.61 -20.46 8.00
N GLN A 121 1.42 -20.92 9.24
CA GLN A 121 0.33 -21.83 9.61
C GLN A 121 -1.03 -21.18 9.39
N ARG A 122 -1.22 -19.93 9.84
CA ARG A 122 -2.46 -19.19 9.66
C ARG A 122 -2.76 -18.92 8.18
N ALA A 123 -1.73 -18.61 7.39
CA ALA A 123 -1.85 -18.45 5.94
C ALA A 123 -2.33 -19.74 5.25
N LYS A 124 -1.72 -20.89 5.56
CA LYS A 124 -2.15 -22.19 5.01
C LYS A 124 -3.57 -22.57 5.45
N ALA A 125 -3.89 -22.35 6.73
CA ALA A 125 -5.24 -22.56 7.24
C ALA A 125 -6.28 -21.71 6.49
N ALA A 126 -5.94 -20.48 6.11
CA ALA A 126 -6.84 -19.61 5.34
C ALA A 126 -7.16 -20.15 3.93
N GLU A 127 -6.27 -20.94 3.32
CA GLU A 127 -6.50 -21.59 2.02
C GLU A 127 -7.43 -22.82 2.14
N GLU A 128 -7.38 -23.52 3.28
CA GLU A 128 -8.06 -24.79 3.50
C GLU A 128 -9.43 -24.65 4.19
N ILE A 129 -9.62 -23.66 5.07
CA ILE A 129 -10.79 -23.57 5.94
C ILE A 129 -12.02 -22.97 5.22
N GLY A 130 -13.19 -23.58 5.46
CA GLY A 130 -14.47 -23.21 4.87
C GLY A 130 -14.48 -23.48 3.36
N ASP A 131 -14.96 -22.53 2.57
CA ASP A 131 -14.90 -22.60 1.09
C ASP A 131 -13.47 -22.45 0.50
N GLY A 132 -12.45 -22.41 1.36
CA GLY A 132 -11.07 -22.11 1.01
C GLY A 132 -10.83 -20.65 0.61
N GLY A 133 -9.57 -20.37 0.27
CA GLY A 133 -9.08 -19.05 -0.09
C GLY A 133 -7.89 -19.12 -1.05
N GLU A 134 -7.59 -18.01 -1.70
CA GLU A 134 -6.39 -17.84 -2.52
C GLU A 134 -5.59 -16.66 -1.95
N ILE A 135 -4.36 -16.91 -1.53
CA ILE A 135 -3.49 -15.87 -0.98
C ILE A 135 -3.07 -14.92 -2.09
N LYS A 136 -3.50 -13.66 -1.98
CA LYS A 136 -3.30 -12.61 -2.97
C LYS A 136 -2.12 -11.70 -2.68
N ALA A 137 -1.85 -11.40 -1.41
CA ALA A 137 -0.70 -10.60 -1.02
C ALA A 137 -0.37 -10.73 0.48
N VAL A 138 0.86 -10.35 0.82
CA VAL A 138 1.28 -10.04 2.19
C VAL A 138 1.42 -8.53 2.32
N LEU A 139 0.68 -7.95 3.27
CA LEU A 139 0.86 -6.58 3.71
C LEU A 139 1.82 -6.59 4.91
N TRP A 140 2.96 -5.93 4.75
CA TRP A 140 4.05 -5.96 5.72
C TRP A 140 4.38 -4.56 6.24
N TYR A 141 4.14 -4.29 7.53
CA TYR A 141 4.57 -3.04 8.16
C TYR A 141 5.33 -3.32 9.45
N GLN A 142 6.65 -3.27 9.34
CA GLN A 142 7.59 -3.53 10.41
C GLN A 142 8.92 -2.81 10.18
N GLY A 143 9.64 -2.56 11.26
CA GLY A 143 11.03 -2.12 11.24
C GLY A 143 11.38 -1.17 12.39
N GLU A 144 10.39 -0.61 13.08
CA GLU A 144 10.64 0.39 14.12
C GLU A 144 11.50 -0.20 15.25
N SER A 145 11.29 -1.46 15.64
CA SER A 145 12.15 -2.11 16.66
C SER A 145 13.57 -2.38 16.19
N ASP A 146 13.82 -2.46 14.88
CA ASP A 146 15.17 -2.62 14.32
C ASP A 146 15.96 -1.30 14.31
N THR A 147 15.27 -0.16 14.47
CA THR A 147 15.92 1.15 14.60
C THR A 147 16.62 1.36 15.95
N ASP A 148 16.34 0.52 16.96
CA ASP A 148 16.92 0.66 18.30
C ASP A 148 18.38 0.16 18.37
N SER A 149 18.85 -0.54 17.33
CA SER A 149 20.20 -1.12 17.28
C SER A 149 20.88 -0.81 15.95
N ASP A 150 22.08 -0.25 16.01
CA ASP A 150 22.89 0.02 14.81
C ASP A 150 23.13 -1.24 13.98
N HIS A 151 23.40 -2.36 14.65
CA HIS A 151 23.63 -3.63 13.97
C HIS A 151 22.36 -4.12 13.28
N ALA A 152 21.21 -4.08 13.98
CA ALA A 152 19.93 -4.54 13.42
C ALA A 152 19.51 -3.68 12.21
N ALA A 153 19.66 -2.36 12.30
CA ALA A 153 19.37 -1.44 11.22
C ALA A 153 20.27 -1.66 10.00
N GLU A 154 21.56 -1.95 10.21
CA GLU A 154 22.52 -2.19 9.13
C GLU A 154 22.18 -3.45 8.32
N ILE A 155 21.76 -4.52 9.00
CA ILE A 155 21.43 -5.81 8.35
C ILE A 155 19.95 -5.94 7.97
N TYR A 156 19.14 -4.90 8.18
CA TYR A 156 17.69 -4.97 8.03
C TYR A 156 17.27 -5.39 6.61
N GLY A 157 17.92 -4.83 5.58
CA GLY A 157 17.60 -5.13 4.18
C GLY A 157 17.79 -6.61 3.81
N ASP A 158 18.89 -7.21 4.27
CA ASP A 158 19.17 -8.62 4.04
C ASP A 158 18.18 -9.52 4.76
N ASN A 159 17.85 -9.19 6.02
CA ASN A 159 16.85 -9.93 6.79
C ASN A 159 15.45 -9.83 6.15
N LEU A 160 15.07 -8.65 5.65
CA LEU A 160 13.80 -8.43 4.98
C LEU A 160 13.71 -9.21 3.68
N LYS A 161 14.76 -9.16 2.86
CA LYS A 161 14.86 -9.98 1.63
C LYS A 161 14.68 -11.46 1.96
N LYS A 162 15.43 -11.96 2.95
CA LYS A 162 15.37 -13.37 3.36
C LYS A 162 13.99 -13.77 3.87
N PHE A 163 13.35 -12.91 4.66
CA PHE A 163 11.97 -13.11 5.14
C PHE A 163 10.99 -13.27 3.97
N ILE A 164 11.04 -12.37 2.98
CA ILE A 164 10.15 -12.43 1.80
C ILE A 164 10.36 -13.73 1.01
N GLU A 165 11.62 -14.08 0.74
CA GLU A 165 11.99 -15.31 0.02
C GLU A 165 11.52 -16.57 0.77
N ASP A 166 11.69 -16.60 2.10
CA ASP A 166 11.27 -17.71 2.94
C ASP A 166 9.74 -17.88 2.94
N VAL A 167 8.98 -16.79 3.09
CA VAL A 167 7.50 -16.83 3.05
C VAL A 167 7.02 -17.35 1.71
N ARG A 168 7.57 -16.83 0.60
CA ARG A 168 7.23 -17.30 -0.76
C ARG A 168 7.51 -18.79 -0.92
N SER A 169 8.67 -19.25 -0.43
CA SER A 169 9.05 -20.65 -0.50
C SER A 169 8.14 -21.56 0.33
N ASP A 170 7.83 -21.19 1.58
CA ASP A 170 7.04 -22.04 2.49
C ASP A 170 5.55 -22.08 2.17
N LEU A 171 5.04 -21.04 1.50
CA LEU A 171 3.69 -21.02 0.93
C LEU A 171 3.63 -21.62 -0.49
N GLY A 172 4.77 -21.92 -1.12
CA GLY A 172 4.81 -22.42 -2.50
C GLY A 172 4.36 -21.39 -3.55
N LEU A 173 4.46 -20.10 -3.23
CA LEU A 173 3.99 -18.98 -4.05
C LEU A 173 5.19 -18.09 -4.44
N PRO A 174 6.01 -18.47 -5.44
CA PRO A 174 7.27 -17.77 -5.76
C PRO A 174 7.07 -16.32 -6.24
N TYR A 175 5.88 -15.99 -6.73
CA TYR A 175 5.51 -14.65 -7.21
C TYR A 175 4.53 -13.93 -6.29
N LEU A 176 4.32 -14.40 -5.05
CA LEU A 176 3.39 -13.79 -4.11
C LEU A 176 3.70 -12.29 -3.95
N PRO A 177 2.73 -11.40 -4.25
CA PRO A 177 2.87 -9.97 -4.00
C PRO A 177 3.17 -9.67 -2.54
N PHE A 178 4.21 -8.86 -2.32
CA PHE A 178 4.50 -8.23 -1.05
C PHE A 178 4.31 -6.72 -1.19
N ILE A 179 3.53 -6.15 -0.28
CA ILE A 179 3.37 -4.71 -0.17
C ILE A 179 3.89 -4.32 1.20
N GLN A 180 5.11 -3.83 1.23
CA GLN A 180 5.75 -3.37 2.45
C GLN A 180 5.53 -1.88 2.67
N VAL A 181 5.77 -1.42 3.90
CA VAL A 181 5.65 -0.01 4.28
C VAL A 181 6.99 0.53 4.77
N ALA A 182 7.48 1.60 4.14
CA ALA A 182 8.61 2.36 4.65
C ALA A 182 8.19 3.18 5.87
N LEU A 183 8.96 3.09 6.96
CA LEU A 183 8.54 3.55 8.29
C LEU A 183 8.19 5.05 8.36
N ALA A 184 7.09 5.38 9.03
CA ALA A 184 6.77 6.76 9.40
C ALA A 184 7.57 7.28 10.61
N SER A 185 8.02 6.38 11.48
CA SER A 185 8.54 6.65 12.81
C SER A 185 9.54 5.56 13.23
N GLY A 186 10.27 5.82 14.32
CA GLY A 186 11.33 4.97 14.83
C GLY A 186 12.41 5.79 15.52
N THR A 187 13.41 5.14 16.08
CA THR A 187 14.55 5.79 16.72
C THR A 187 15.35 6.59 15.67
N GLN A 188 15.46 7.91 15.90
CA GLN A 188 16.05 8.88 14.96
C GLN A 188 17.44 8.47 14.45
N ARG A 189 18.24 7.81 15.29
CA ARG A 189 19.59 7.37 14.95
C ARG A 189 19.65 6.46 13.72
N ASN A 190 18.65 5.59 13.53
CA ASN A 190 18.72 4.51 12.55
C ASN A 190 17.49 4.40 11.63
N ILE A 191 16.46 5.23 11.84
CA ILE A 191 15.25 5.21 11.00
C ILE A 191 15.58 5.38 9.51
N GLU A 192 16.53 6.24 9.16
CA GLU A 192 16.94 6.45 7.77
C GLU A 192 17.60 5.22 7.15
N LYS A 193 18.37 4.44 7.92
CA LYS A 193 18.99 3.19 7.46
C LYS A 193 17.92 2.15 7.12
N VAL A 194 16.98 1.93 8.04
CA VAL A 194 15.88 0.97 7.85
C VAL A 194 14.99 1.39 6.67
N ARG A 195 14.64 2.69 6.59
CA ARG A 195 13.87 3.23 5.45
C ARG A 195 14.60 3.09 4.13
N LYS A 196 15.90 3.39 4.08
CA LYS A 196 16.72 3.21 2.87
C LYS A 196 16.72 1.76 2.42
N ALA A 197 16.81 0.81 3.35
CA ALA A 197 16.69 -0.61 3.03
C ALA A 197 15.29 -0.98 2.50
N GLN A 198 14.21 -0.49 3.11
CA GLN A 198 12.83 -0.74 2.66
C GLN A 198 12.59 -0.15 1.25
N LEU A 199 12.97 1.10 1.02
CA LEU A 199 12.76 1.78 -0.27
C LEU A 199 13.68 1.28 -1.37
N GLY A 200 14.90 0.84 -1.02
CA GLY A 200 15.91 0.39 -1.97
C GLY A 200 15.85 -1.10 -2.31
N LEU A 201 15.06 -1.91 -1.58
CA LEU A 201 14.98 -3.34 -1.82
C LEU A 201 14.24 -3.63 -3.13
N ASN A 202 14.97 -4.12 -4.13
CA ASN A 202 14.43 -4.50 -5.42
C ASN A 202 14.25 -6.02 -5.51
N LEU A 203 13.00 -6.48 -5.49
CA LEU A 203 12.60 -7.88 -5.68
C LEU A 203 11.36 -7.92 -6.59
N SER A 204 11.22 -9.00 -7.37
CA SER A 204 10.01 -9.22 -8.17
C SER A 204 8.76 -9.23 -7.29
N ASN A 205 7.67 -8.62 -7.76
CA ASN A 205 6.38 -8.49 -7.06
C ASN A 205 6.50 -7.96 -5.62
N LEU A 206 7.45 -7.06 -5.37
CA LEU A 206 7.56 -6.28 -4.14
C LEU A 206 7.29 -4.80 -4.45
N VAL A 207 6.38 -4.18 -3.70
CA VAL A 207 6.15 -2.73 -3.74
C VAL A 207 6.30 -2.16 -2.34
N CYS A 208 6.83 -0.94 -2.26
CA CYS A 208 7.01 -0.21 -1.02
C CYS A 208 6.11 1.04 -1.00
N VAL A 209 5.26 1.14 0.01
CA VAL A 209 4.44 2.32 0.30
C VAL A 209 5.16 3.17 1.34
N ASP A 210 5.32 4.47 1.10
CA ASP A 210 6.01 5.35 2.05
C ASP A 210 5.03 5.99 3.06
N ALA A 211 5.15 5.62 4.34
CA ALA A 211 4.32 6.18 5.41
C ALA A 211 4.91 7.47 6.02
N MET A 212 6.06 7.96 5.54
CA MET A 212 6.66 9.20 6.05
C MET A 212 5.70 10.38 5.96
N GLY A 213 5.64 11.16 7.04
CA GLY A 213 4.74 12.33 7.15
C GLY A 213 3.29 11.99 7.48
N LEU A 214 2.92 10.71 7.63
CA LEU A 214 1.61 10.35 8.17
C LEU A 214 1.51 10.75 9.66
N PRO A 215 0.36 11.29 10.12
CA PRO A 215 0.22 11.75 11.50
C PRO A 215 0.41 10.64 12.55
N LEU A 216 1.23 10.93 13.55
CA LEU A 216 1.51 10.06 14.69
C LEU A 216 0.64 10.42 15.90
N ASN A 217 0.36 9.42 16.73
CA ASN A 217 -0.19 9.58 18.07
C ASN A 217 0.76 10.42 18.95
N PRO A 218 0.31 10.88 20.13
CA PRO A 218 1.14 11.63 21.07
C PRO A 218 2.40 10.90 21.55
N ASP A 219 2.50 9.57 21.35
CA ASP A 219 3.71 8.80 21.64
C ASP A 219 4.83 8.97 20.60
N HIS A 220 4.56 9.70 19.50
CA HIS A 220 5.48 9.91 18.38
C HIS A 220 6.01 8.63 17.74
N LEU A 221 5.29 7.51 17.91
CA LEU A 221 5.69 6.20 17.41
C LEU A 221 4.59 5.56 16.58
N HIS A 222 3.34 5.60 17.04
CA HIS A 222 2.25 4.92 16.36
C HIS A 222 1.44 5.84 15.46
N LEU A 223 0.94 5.34 14.34
CA LEU A 223 0.04 6.09 13.47
C LEU A 223 -1.30 6.36 14.17
N THR A 224 -1.85 7.56 13.96
CA THR A 224 -3.24 7.88 14.35
C THR A 224 -4.27 7.07 13.56
N THR A 225 -5.53 7.04 14.02
CA THR A 225 -6.64 6.41 13.27
C THR A 225 -6.75 6.93 11.83
N GLN A 226 -6.67 8.25 11.62
CA GLN A 226 -6.78 8.84 10.29
C GLN A 226 -5.55 8.53 9.41
N ALA A 227 -4.36 8.45 10.02
CA ALA A 227 -3.16 8.00 9.32
C ALA A 227 -3.29 6.53 8.87
N GLN A 228 -3.87 5.67 9.71
CA GLN A 228 -4.12 4.26 9.38
C GLN A 228 -5.12 4.09 8.24
N VAL A 229 -6.19 4.89 8.20
CA VAL A 229 -7.11 4.96 7.07
C VAL A 229 -6.37 5.32 5.79
N LYS A 230 -5.58 6.40 5.81
CA LYS A 230 -4.80 6.83 4.64
C LYS A 230 -3.81 5.77 4.19
N LEU A 231 -3.11 5.12 5.11
CA LEU A 231 -2.20 4.02 4.80
C LEU A 231 -2.93 2.83 4.16
N GLY A 232 -4.10 2.44 4.69
CA GLY A 232 -4.93 1.37 4.12
C GLY A 232 -5.30 1.65 2.66
N GLN A 233 -5.72 2.89 2.36
CA GLN A 233 -6.00 3.31 0.98
C GLN A 233 -4.75 3.25 0.08
N MET A 234 -3.59 3.68 0.57
CA MET A 234 -2.33 3.63 -0.17
C MET A 234 -1.90 2.18 -0.48
N LEU A 235 -2.07 1.27 0.48
CA LEU A 235 -1.83 -0.17 0.30
C LEU A 235 -2.76 -0.77 -0.76
N ALA A 236 -4.03 -0.38 -0.78
CA ALA A 236 -4.99 -0.88 -1.76
C ALA A 236 -4.62 -0.42 -3.18
N VAL A 237 -4.25 0.86 -3.33
CA VAL A 237 -3.76 1.40 -4.61
C VAL A 237 -2.49 0.68 -5.06
N ALA A 238 -1.57 0.38 -4.15
CA ALA A 238 -0.36 -0.38 -4.47
C ALA A 238 -0.67 -1.81 -4.94
N TYR A 239 -1.62 -2.49 -4.29
CA TYR A 239 -2.07 -3.82 -4.70
C TYR A 239 -2.71 -3.84 -6.08
N ILE A 240 -3.58 -2.86 -6.37
CA ILE A 240 -4.25 -2.76 -7.67
C ILE A 240 -3.23 -2.54 -8.79
N LYS A 241 -2.22 -1.69 -8.58
CA LYS A 241 -1.15 -1.44 -9.55
C LYS A 241 -0.25 -2.65 -9.81
N LEU A 242 -0.19 -3.60 -8.87
CA LEU A 242 0.54 -4.85 -9.03
C LEU A 242 -0.20 -5.87 -9.90
N GLN A 243 -1.50 -5.71 -10.09
CA GLN A 243 -2.26 -6.63 -10.93
C GLN A 243 -1.89 -6.38 -12.41
N PRO A 244 -1.70 -7.45 -13.22
CA PRO A 244 -1.48 -7.30 -14.65
C PRO A 244 -2.65 -6.53 -15.28
N SER A 245 -2.36 -5.64 -16.24
CA SER A 245 -3.32 -4.71 -16.86
C SER A 245 -4.50 -5.35 -17.63
N SER A 246 -4.71 -6.65 -17.51
CA SER A 246 -5.91 -7.33 -17.99
C SER A 246 -7.02 -7.21 -16.95
N THR A 247 -7.99 -6.34 -17.24
CA THR A 247 -9.28 -6.13 -16.54
C THR A 247 -9.30 -5.05 -15.46
N ILE A 248 -8.84 -3.84 -15.78
CA ILE A 248 -9.58 -2.64 -15.38
C ILE A 248 -10.23 -2.13 -16.66
N LEU A 249 -11.44 -2.62 -16.95
CA LEU A 249 -12.30 -1.98 -17.93
C LEU A 249 -12.69 -0.63 -17.33
N PHE A 250 -11.95 0.42 -17.69
CA PHE A 250 -12.46 1.78 -17.52
C PHE A 250 -13.80 1.85 -18.25
N ASN A 251 -14.86 2.12 -17.51
CA ASN A 251 -16.22 2.25 -18.01
C ASN A 251 -16.24 3.11 -19.29
N GLY A 252 -16.53 2.43 -20.40
CA GLY A 252 -17.17 3.02 -21.58
C GLY A 252 -16.42 4.15 -22.27
N GLN A 253 -15.32 3.84 -22.95
CA GLN A 253 -15.05 4.43 -24.27
C GLN A 253 -14.07 3.55 -25.07
N LEU A 254 -14.58 2.96 -26.16
CA LEU A 254 -13.78 2.25 -27.16
C LEU A 254 -12.78 3.20 -27.79
N THR A 255 -11.49 3.00 -27.55
CA THR A 255 -10.45 3.38 -28.52
C THR A 255 -9.63 2.16 -28.86
N LYS A 256 -9.86 1.62 -30.06
CA LYS A 256 -9.00 0.61 -30.69
C LYS A 256 -7.65 1.23 -30.97
N SER A 257 -6.58 0.61 -30.49
CA SER A 257 -5.34 0.50 -31.24
C SER A 257 -4.61 -0.78 -30.81
N GLN A 258 -4.67 -1.78 -31.68
CA GLN A 258 -3.68 -2.85 -31.73
C GLN A 258 -2.35 -2.22 -32.12
N GLU A 259 -1.28 -2.53 -31.39
CA GLU A 259 0.04 -2.64 -31.99
C GLU A 259 0.92 -3.58 -31.15
N THR A 260 1.31 -4.67 -31.80
CA THR A 260 2.35 -5.61 -31.40
C THR A 260 3.70 -5.06 -31.86
N ALA A 261 4.69 -4.97 -30.96
CA ALA A 261 6.11 -4.90 -31.31
C ALA A 261 6.90 -5.35 -30.07
N ASP A 262 7.34 -6.60 -30.03
CA ASP A 262 8.65 -7.09 -30.47
C ASP A 262 9.83 -6.49 -29.68
N LEU A 263 10.42 -7.36 -28.86
CA LEU A 263 11.61 -7.12 -28.06
C LEU A 263 12.84 -7.40 -28.93
N SER A 264 13.46 -6.35 -29.46
CA SER A 264 14.88 -6.40 -29.83
C SER A 264 15.59 -5.16 -29.31
N GLY A 265 16.69 -5.40 -28.60
CA GLY A 265 17.33 -4.41 -27.75
C GLY A 265 18.07 -3.32 -28.52
N GLN A 266 18.23 -2.19 -27.84
CA GLN A 266 19.46 -1.40 -27.87
C GLN A 266 19.50 -0.46 -26.66
N ILE A 267 20.62 -0.53 -25.95
CA ILE A 267 21.01 0.35 -24.86
C ILE A 267 21.20 1.75 -25.44
N TYR A 268 20.49 2.75 -24.92
CA TYR A 268 20.81 4.16 -25.16
C TYR A 268 21.28 4.82 -23.88
N GLN A 269 22.52 5.32 -23.93
CA GLN A 269 23.13 6.21 -22.95
C GLN A 269 22.27 7.48 -22.77
N TYR A 270 22.19 7.95 -21.53
CA TYR A 270 21.53 9.18 -21.13
C TYR A 270 22.47 10.37 -21.40
N ASP A 271 22.03 11.34 -22.21
CA ASP A 271 22.72 12.63 -22.45
C ASP A 271 21.73 13.78 -22.14
N PRO A 272 22.04 14.73 -21.23
CA PRO A 272 21.12 15.78 -20.84
C PRO A 272 21.34 17.06 -21.66
N MET A 273 20.66 17.18 -22.80
CA MET A 273 20.42 18.49 -23.45
C MET A 273 19.02 18.52 -24.07
N CYS A 274 18.28 19.59 -23.77
CA CYS A 274 16.84 19.73 -23.98
C CYS A 274 16.46 20.01 -25.44
N ASP A 275 15.63 19.16 -26.04
CA ASP A 275 14.90 19.46 -27.29
C ASP A 275 13.49 19.99 -26.97
N PHE A 276 13.26 21.27 -27.26
CA PHE A 276 11.93 21.92 -27.23
C PHE A 276 11.42 22.10 -28.66
N HIS A 277 10.15 21.75 -28.91
CA HIS A 277 9.49 21.98 -30.19
C HIS A 277 8.57 23.20 -30.14
N GLU A 278 8.63 24.08 -31.16
CA GLU A 278 7.77 25.26 -31.31
C GLU A 278 6.41 24.85 -31.90
N ILE A 279 5.31 25.22 -31.24
CA ILE A 279 3.96 25.04 -31.78
C ILE A 279 3.27 26.40 -31.90
N GLN A 280 2.68 26.66 -33.07
CA GLN A 280 1.85 27.83 -33.34
C GLN A 280 0.37 27.48 -33.29
N PHE A 281 -0.45 28.32 -32.68
CA PHE A 281 -1.91 28.23 -32.81
C PHE A 281 -2.54 29.58 -33.17
N ALA A 282 -3.69 29.51 -33.81
CA ALA A 282 -4.56 30.65 -34.10
C ALA A 282 -5.99 30.33 -33.65
N THR A 283 -6.62 31.25 -32.93
CA THR A 283 -8.09 31.32 -32.77
C THR A 283 -8.61 32.56 -33.46
N SER A 284 -9.94 32.68 -33.59
CA SER A 284 -10.59 33.82 -34.25
C SER A 284 -10.24 35.19 -33.65
N THR A 285 -9.63 35.25 -32.45
CA THR A 285 -9.29 36.51 -31.79
C THR A 285 -7.83 36.66 -31.33
N ARG A 286 -6.95 35.64 -31.36
CA ARG A 286 -5.52 35.78 -30.99
C ARG A 286 -4.57 34.77 -31.67
N LYS A 287 -3.30 35.17 -31.85
CA LYS A 287 -2.14 34.33 -32.22
C LYS A 287 -1.11 34.32 -31.08
N GLY A 288 -0.47 33.18 -30.80
CA GLY A 288 0.59 33.04 -29.80
C GLY A 288 1.50 31.83 -30.05
N LYS A 289 2.69 31.83 -29.43
CA LYS A 289 3.72 30.77 -29.53
C LYS A 289 3.98 30.15 -28.15
N TYR A 290 4.17 28.82 -28.10
CA TYR A 290 4.60 28.09 -26.91
C TYR A 290 5.68 27.04 -27.25
N TYR A 291 6.50 26.68 -26.25
CA TYR A 291 7.55 25.66 -26.34
C TYR A 291 7.23 24.52 -25.37
N LEU A 292 7.18 23.28 -25.86
CA LEU A 292 6.89 22.08 -25.06
C LEU A 292 8.03 21.06 -25.15
N ASN A 293 8.31 20.40 -24.03
CA ASN A 293 9.23 19.26 -23.95
C ASN A 293 8.52 17.99 -24.44
N ASN A 294 9.26 17.04 -25.03
CA ASN A 294 8.79 15.80 -25.65
C ASN A 294 7.80 14.98 -24.79
N CYS A 295 7.90 15.02 -23.46
CA CYS A 295 6.95 14.34 -22.55
C CYS A 295 5.52 14.90 -22.63
N LEU A 296 5.35 16.18 -22.98
CA LEU A 296 4.03 16.83 -23.14
C LEU A 296 3.52 16.77 -24.58
N LEU A 297 4.40 16.59 -25.57
CA LEU A 297 4.02 16.52 -26.99
C LEU A 297 3.26 15.23 -27.32
N SER A 298 3.63 14.10 -26.71
CA SER A 298 2.91 12.83 -26.88
C SER A 298 1.49 12.92 -26.30
N VAL A 299 1.33 13.60 -25.16
CA VAL A 299 0.03 13.83 -24.50
C VAL A 299 -0.88 14.74 -25.34
N TYR A 300 -0.31 15.75 -26.02
CA TYR A 300 -1.07 16.64 -26.92
C TYR A 300 -1.65 15.92 -28.14
N GLN A 301 -0.90 14.99 -28.73
CA GLN A 301 -1.35 14.26 -29.93
C GLN A 301 -2.46 13.24 -29.64
N SER A 302 -2.56 12.75 -28.40
CA SER A 302 -3.51 11.71 -28.03
C SER A 302 -4.89 12.21 -27.59
N ASN A 303 -5.11 13.51 -27.33
CA ASN A 303 -6.38 13.96 -26.71
C ASN A 303 -6.76 15.44 -26.97
N ARG A 304 -7.33 15.74 -28.15
CA ARG A 304 -7.72 17.13 -28.53
C ARG A 304 -8.85 17.76 -27.68
N TYR A 305 -9.69 16.96 -27.02
CA TYR A 305 -10.89 17.47 -26.32
C TYR A 305 -10.66 17.73 -24.82
N VAL A 306 -9.83 16.93 -24.15
CA VAL A 306 -9.61 17.04 -22.69
C VAL A 306 -8.77 18.27 -22.33
N ILE A 307 -7.92 18.73 -23.26
CA ILE A 307 -7.01 19.86 -23.02
C ILE A 307 -7.71 21.22 -23.23
N SER A 308 -8.83 21.30 -23.94
CA SER A 308 -9.57 22.57 -24.07
C SER A 308 -10.12 23.07 -22.72
N LEU A 309 -10.50 22.15 -21.84
CA LEU A 309 -10.95 22.44 -20.48
C LEU A 309 -9.78 22.71 -19.52
N LEU A 310 -8.65 22.03 -19.70
CA LEU A 310 -7.42 22.24 -18.91
C LEU A 310 -6.72 23.56 -19.24
N ILE A 311 -6.68 23.96 -20.52
CA ILE A 311 -6.18 25.27 -20.94
C ILE A 311 -7.13 26.38 -20.48
N ALA A 312 -8.45 26.19 -20.54
CA ALA A 312 -9.41 27.15 -20.01
C ALA A 312 -9.27 27.34 -18.49
N SER A 313 -9.00 26.28 -17.73
CA SER A 313 -8.81 26.36 -16.27
C SER A 313 -7.44 26.88 -15.87
N ILE A 314 -6.38 26.62 -16.64
CA ILE A 314 -5.07 27.27 -16.48
C ILE A 314 -5.16 28.77 -16.83
N LEU A 315 -5.90 29.16 -17.87
CA LEU A 315 -6.14 30.58 -18.21
C LEU A 315 -6.96 31.30 -17.13
N LEU A 316 -7.95 30.65 -16.50
CA LEU A 316 -8.69 31.21 -15.36
C LEU A 316 -7.82 31.41 -14.13
N LEU A 317 -6.92 30.46 -13.82
CA LEU A 317 -5.99 30.56 -12.69
C LEU A 317 -4.97 31.70 -12.85
N TYR A 318 -4.51 31.97 -14.08
CA TYR A 318 -3.60 33.09 -14.35
C TYR A 318 -4.30 34.45 -14.48
N THR A 319 -5.60 34.49 -14.77
CA THR A 319 -6.36 35.76 -14.83
C THR A 319 -6.66 36.30 -13.42
N VAL A 320 -6.84 35.41 -12.43
CA VAL A 320 -7.09 35.81 -11.02
C VAL A 320 -5.84 36.38 -10.35
N TYR A 321 -4.63 35.94 -10.76
CA TYR A 321 -3.37 36.46 -10.21
C TYR A 321 -2.96 37.85 -10.74
N CYS A 322 -3.63 38.37 -11.77
CA CYS A 322 -3.30 39.67 -12.38
C CYS A 322 -4.19 40.84 -11.92
N TYR A 323 -5.09 40.67 -10.96
CA TYR A 323 -5.96 41.76 -10.46
C TYR A 323 -5.73 42.21 -9.02
N CYS A 324 -4.65 41.77 -8.38
CA CYS A 324 -4.18 42.35 -7.13
C CYS A 324 -2.76 42.90 -7.33
N CYS A 325 -2.68 44.10 -7.89
CA CYS A 325 -1.61 45.06 -7.60
C CYS A 325 -2.13 46.03 -6.53
#